data_AF-A0A496P4S4-F1
#
_entry.id   AF-A0A496P4S4-F1
#
_cell.length_a   1.000
_cell.length_b   1.000
_cell.length_c   1.000
_cell.angle_alpha   90.00
_cell.angle_beta   90.00
_cell.angle_gamma   90.00
#
_symmetry.space_group_name_H-M   'P 1'
#
loop_
_entity.id
_entity.type
_entity.pdbx_description
1 polymer ?
#
loop_
_entity_poly.entity_id
_entity_poly.type
_entity_poly.pdbx_seq_one_letter_code
_entity_poly.pdbx_strand_id
1 'polypeptide(L)'
;MALGLISEGKTKQEVHQWRNKQIPHFRNKFDDYLQFAPHVAVYGFELMGMKPKTDWKNRLAIHAKGHIITLGLAHLMKTLINNERPNGARMSFPSGHTAYAFSGATILAMEYKDEHPWVPYAAYGSASVVGIMRIANNRHYVSDVLFGAGLGILSMKLAYWTHKYKWNKPKKEKKDPFLGVVY
;
A
#
# COMPACT_ATOMS: atom_id res chain seq x y z
N MET A 1 18.63 8.13 -22.73
CA MET A 1 18.42 8.59 -21.34
C MET A 1 17.96 10.06 -21.24
N ALA A 2 18.56 11.01 -21.97
CA ALA A 2 18.20 12.45 -21.88
C ALA A 2 16.76 12.80 -22.31
N LEU A 3 16.23 12.17 -23.36
CA LEU A 3 14.84 12.38 -23.83
C LEU A 3 13.78 11.99 -22.79
N GLY A 4 14.05 10.95 -21.98
CA GLY A 4 13.14 10.50 -20.92
C GLY A 4 13.02 11.52 -19.79
N LEU A 5 14.15 12.08 -19.35
CA LEU A 5 14.20 13.09 -18.29
C LEU A 5 13.56 14.41 -18.72
N ILE A 6 13.76 14.82 -19.98
CA ILE A 6 13.16 16.05 -20.54
C ILE A 6 11.64 15.88 -20.71
N SER A 7 11.20 14.72 -21.19
CA SER A 7 9.77 14.39 -21.29
C SER A 7 9.11 14.38 -19.91
N GLU A 8 9.74 13.72 -18.94
CA GLU A 8 9.22 13.65 -17.57
C GLU A 8 9.14 15.03 -16.90
N GLY A 9 10.12 15.91 -17.15
CA GLY A 9 10.09 17.31 -16.70
C GLY A 9 8.92 18.11 -17.29
N LYS A 10 8.63 17.93 -18.59
CA LYS A 10 7.50 18.60 -19.26
C LYS A 10 6.16 18.10 -18.75
N THR A 11 5.97 16.77 -18.64
CA THR A 11 4.70 16.19 -18.15
C THR A 11 4.40 16.61 -16.70
N LYS A 12 5.44 16.72 -15.85
CA LYS A 12 5.29 17.23 -14.47
C LYS A 12 4.76 18.65 -14.45
N GLN A 13 5.31 19.51 -15.30
CA GLN A 13 4.89 20.92 -15.38
C GLN A 13 3.50 21.06 -16.00
N GLU A 14 3.17 20.29 -17.04
CA GLU A 14 1.85 20.31 -17.68
C GLU A 14 0.74 19.89 -16.71
N VAL A 15 0.92 18.77 -15.99
CA VAL A 15 -0.09 18.32 -15.01
C VAL A 15 -0.20 19.30 -13.85
N HIS A 16 0.91 19.89 -13.41
CA HIS A 16 0.90 20.92 -12.36
C HIS A 16 0.13 22.17 -12.79
N GLN A 17 0.42 22.68 -13.99
CA GLN A 17 -0.22 23.86 -14.57
C GLN A 17 -1.71 23.61 -14.85
N TRP A 18 -2.04 22.48 -15.48
CA TRP A 18 -3.41 22.06 -15.74
C TRP A 18 -4.22 22.01 -14.44
N ARG A 19 -3.67 21.36 -13.41
CA ARG A 19 -4.34 21.26 -12.12
C ARG A 19 -4.47 22.64 -11.46
N ASN A 20 -3.41 23.45 -11.42
CA ASN A 20 -3.48 24.80 -10.82
C ASN A 20 -4.52 25.68 -11.51
N LYS A 21 -4.78 25.47 -12.81
CA LYS A 21 -5.83 26.15 -13.56
C LYS A 21 -7.23 25.68 -13.17
N GLN A 22 -7.42 24.38 -12.89
CA GLN A 22 -8.74 23.80 -12.61
C GLN A 22 -9.14 23.85 -11.13
N ILE A 23 -8.21 23.58 -10.22
CA ILE A 23 -8.46 23.48 -8.77
C ILE A 23 -7.39 24.24 -7.95
N PRO A 24 -7.30 25.58 -8.10
CA PRO A 24 -6.21 26.41 -7.54
C PRO A 24 -6.14 26.43 -6.01
N HIS A 25 -7.24 26.17 -5.31
CA HIS A 25 -7.33 26.30 -3.84
C HIS A 25 -7.61 24.97 -3.14
N PHE A 26 -7.55 23.85 -3.86
CA PHE A 26 -7.78 22.54 -3.27
C PHE A 26 -6.63 22.16 -2.33
N ARG A 27 -6.91 22.23 -1.03
CA ARG A 27 -6.02 21.84 0.06
C ARG A 27 -6.84 21.15 1.14
N ASN A 28 -6.80 19.83 1.16
CA ASN A 28 -7.45 19.02 2.19
C ASN A 28 -6.40 18.14 2.90
N LYS A 29 -6.68 17.74 4.14
CA LYS A 29 -5.90 16.77 4.93
C LYS A 29 -6.52 15.37 4.93
N PHE A 30 -7.64 15.17 4.23
CA PHE A 30 -8.36 13.89 4.20
C PHE A 30 -7.46 12.71 3.76
N ASP A 31 -6.54 12.97 2.83
CA ASP A 31 -5.51 12.03 2.37
C ASP A 31 -4.51 11.62 3.46
N ASP A 32 -4.36 12.38 4.55
CA ASP A 32 -3.52 12.02 5.69
C ASP A 32 -4.17 10.91 6.54
N TYR A 33 -5.50 10.79 6.51
CA TYR A 33 -6.24 9.75 7.23
C TYR A 33 -6.60 8.56 6.33
N LEU A 34 -7.00 8.83 5.09
CA LEU A 34 -7.50 7.79 4.18
C LEU A 34 -6.44 6.73 3.85
N GLN A 35 -5.15 7.08 3.94
CA GLN A 35 -4.07 6.11 3.75
C GLN A 35 -4.12 4.92 4.72
N PHE A 36 -4.72 5.08 5.90
CA PHE A 36 -4.83 4.02 6.91
C PHE A 36 -6.00 3.08 6.64
N ALA A 37 -6.96 3.48 5.80
CA ALA A 37 -8.19 2.71 5.56
C ALA A 37 -7.91 1.27 5.07
N PRO A 38 -7.01 1.03 4.09
CA PRO A 38 -6.70 -0.33 3.67
C PRO A 38 -6.12 -1.19 4.80
N HIS A 39 -5.38 -0.60 5.75
CA HIS A 39 -4.75 -1.30 6.87
C HIS A 39 -5.78 -1.68 7.93
N VAL A 40 -6.68 -0.76 8.24
CA VAL A 40 -7.79 -1.00 9.17
C VAL A 40 -8.71 -2.09 8.59
N ALA A 41 -9.00 -2.03 7.29
CA ALA A 41 -9.84 -3.01 6.62
C ALA A 41 -9.30 -4.45 6.71
N VAL A 42 -7.98 -4.65 6.78
CA VAL A 42 -7.36 -5.98 6.96
C VAL A 42 -7.93 -6.71 8.18
N TYR A 43 -8.11 -5.98 9.28
CA TYR A 43 -8.62 -6.53 10.55
C TYR A 43 -10.12 -6.31 10.70
N GLY A 44 -10.67 -5.22 10.15
CA GLY A 44 -12.11 -4.97 10.14
C GLY A 44 -12.89 -6.05 9.42
N PHE A 45 -12.40 -6.52 8.28
CA PHE A 45 -13.06 -7.61 7.52
C PHE A 45 -13.06 -8.93 8.29
N GLU A 46 -12.00 -9.23 9.03
CA GLU A 46 -11.95 -10.40 9.91
C GLU A 46 -12.99 -10.30 11.04
N LEU A 47 -13.10 -9.12 11.67
CA LEU A 47 -14.13 -8.86 12.69
C LEU A 47 -15.56 -8.97 12.14
N MET A 48 -15.75 -8.69 10.85
CA MET A 48 -17.01 -8.87 10.12
C MET A 48 -17.25 -10.34 9.68
N GLY A 49 -16.36 -11.27 10.02
CA GLY A 49 -16.51 -12.69 9.74
C GLY A 49 -15.90 -13.16 8.43
N MET A 50 -15.21 -12.29 7.68
CA MET A 50 -14.44 -12.71 6.49
C MET A 50 -13.20 -13.48 6.93
N LYS A 51 -12.84 -14.54 6.20
CA LYS A 51 -11.70 -15.38 6.58
C LYS A 51 -10.44 -14.91 5.84
N PRO A 52 -9.44 -14.39 6.56
CA PRO A 52 -8.15 -14.11 5.96
C PRO A 52 -7.40 -15.42 5.69
N LYS A 53 -6.52 -15.38 4.68
CA LYS A 53 -5.68 -16.51 4.28
C LYS A 53 -4.73 -16.97 5.38
N THR A 54 -4.25 -16.05 6.21
CA THR A 54 -3.23 -16.32 7.22
C THR A 54 -3.80 -16.23 8.63
N ASP A 55 -3.16 -16.86 9.62
CA ASP A 55 -3.50 -16.64 11.02
C ASP A 55 -3.06 -15.25 11.49
N TRP A 56 -3.67 -14.77 12.57
CA TRP A 56 -3.45 -13.41 13.07
C TRP A 56 -1.98 -13.07 13.37
N LYS A 57 -1.18 -14.05 13.84
CA LYS A 57 0.24 -13.82 14.19
C LYS A 57 1.08 -13.66 12.94
N ASN A 58 0.90 -14.55 11.96
CA ASN A 58 1.57 -14.44 10.67
C ASN A 58 1.16 -13.16 9.95
N ARG A 59 -0.12 -12.83 9.92
CA ARG A 59 -0.61 -11.58 9.31
C ARG A 59 0.04 -10.37 9.94
N LEU A 60 0.04 -10.28 11.27
CA LEU A 60 0.67 -9.18 11.99
C LEU A 60 2.16 -9.08 11.71
N ALA A 61 2.88 -10.21 11.67
CA ALA A 61 4.31 -10.24 11.36
C ALA A 61 4.60 -9.78 9.92
N ILE A 62 3.84 -10.26 8.94
CA ILE A 62 3.91 -9.83 7.54
C ILE A 62 3.62 -8.34 7.44
N HIS A 63 2.54 -7.87 8.10
CA HIS A 63 2.11 -6.48 8.09
C HIS A 63 3.21 -5.57 8.63
N ALA A 64 3.77 -5.89 9.81
CA ALA A 64 4.85 -5.13 10.43
C ALA A 64 6.11 -5.13 9.56
N LYS A 65 6.53 -6.30 9.05
CA LYS A 65 7.70 -6.44 8.19
C LYS A 65 7.57 -5.62 6.91
N GLY A 66 6.43 -5.75 6.23
CA GLY A 66 6.13 -5.00 5.00
C GLY A 66 6.20 -3.49 5.24
N HIS A 67 5.64 -3.02 6.35
CA HIS A 67 5.68 -1.61 6.72
C HIS A 67 7.07 -1.07 7.00
N ILE A 68 7.88 -1.82 7.75
CA ILE A 68 9.26 -1.44 8.03
C ILE A 68 10.03 -1.30 6.71
N ILE A 69 9.84 -2.23 5.77
CA ILE A 69 10.47 -2.16 4.45
C ILE A 69 9.95 -0.96 3.67
N THR A 70 8.62 -0.79 3.55
CA THR A 70 8.01 0.31 2.79
C THR A 70 8.44 1.68 3.31
N LEU A 71 8.32 1.91 4.62
CA LEU A 71 8.65 3.19 5.25
C LEU A 71 10.15 3.41 5.28
N GLY A 72 10.96 2.38 5.56
CA GLY A 72 12.41 2.46 5.54
C GLY A 72 12.94 2.82 4.16
N LEU A 73 12.50 2.12 3.11
CA LEU A 73 12.90 2.42 1.73
C LEU A 73 12.41 3.80 1.28
N ALA A 74 11.17 4.16 1.61
CA ALA A 74 10.63 5.47 1.27
C ALA A 74 11.44 6.59 1.97
N HIS A 75 11.79 6.42 3.23
CA HIS A 75 12.60 7.38 3.98
C HIS A 75 14.01 7.51 3.40
N LEU A 76 14.69 6.39 3.14
CA LEU A 76 16.02 6.36 2.54
C LEU A 76 16.05 7.07 1.18
N MET A 77 15.11 6.73 0.29
CA MET A 77 15.02 7.38 -1.03
C MET A 77 14.76 8.88 -0.89
N LYS A 78 13.95 9.27 0.09
CA LYS A 78 13.60 10.66 0.35
C LYS A 78 14.78 11.49 0.82
N THR A 79 15.64 10.91 1.66
CA THR A 79 16.88 11.54 2.11
C THR A 79 17.96 11.59 1.02
N LEU A 80 18.00 10.60 0.13
CA LEU A 80 19.03 10.50 -0.91
C LEU A 80 18.74 11.38 -2.13
N ILE A 81 17.48 11.44 -2.58
CA ILE A 81 17.09 12.09 -3.85
C ILE A 81 16.75 13.57 -3.64
N ASN A 82 16.28 13.96 -2.45
CA ASN A 82 16.06 15.35 -2.01
C ASN A 82 15.46 16.32 -3.07
N ASN A 83 14.44 15.88 -3.80
CA ASN A 83 13.77 16.69 -4.84
C ASN A 83 12.79 17.72 -4.25
N GLU A 84 12.60 18.84 -4.94
CA GLU A 84 11.56 19.82 -4.60
C GLU A 84 10.15 19.36 -5.00
N ARG A 85 9.19 19.62 -4.13
CA ARG A 85 7.75 19.39 -4.33
C ARG A 85 7.15 20.51 -5.17
N PRO A 86 6.01 20.25 -5.83
CA PRO A 86 5.35 21.26 -6.65
C PRO A 86 4.71 22.42 -5.86
N ASN A 87 4.78 22.40 -4.52
CA ASN A 87 4.44 23.50 -3.62
C ASN A 87 5.65 24.23 -3.01
N GLY A 88 6.88 23.94 -3.47
CA GLY A 88 8.13 24.55 -2.99
C GLY A 88 8.74 23.91 -1.74
N ALA A 89 8.13 22.86 -1.17
CA ALA A 89 8.73 22.14 -0.05
C ALA A 89 9.78 21.12 -0.53
N ARG A 90 10.80 20.81 0.27
CA ARG A 90 11.82 19.79 -0.06
C ARG A 90 11.32 18.37 0.16
N MET A 91 12.05 17.40 -0.40
CA MET A 91 11.80 15.97 -0.28
C MET A 91 10.44 15.51 -0.85
N SER A 92 10.26 15.60 -2.18
CA SER A 92 9.03 15.17 -2.88
C SER A 92 8.98 13.66 -3.13
N PHE A 93 10.13 13.04 -3.39
CA PHE A 93 10.21 11.68 -3.90
C PHE A 93 10.64 10.71 -2.81
N PRO A 94 10.02 9.52 -2.69
CA PRO A 94 8.71 9.12 -3.20
C PRO A 94 7.55 9.58 -2.30
N SER A 95 6.31 9.45 -2.76
CA SER A 95 5.13 9.70 -1.91
C SER A 95 5.00 8.62 -0.83
N GLY A 96 5.43 8.96 0.39
CA GLY A 96 5.33 8.06 1.55
C GLY A 96 3.87 7.65 1.85
N HIS A 97 2.92 8.57 1.71
CA HIS A 97 1.51 8.27 1.95
C HIS A 97 0.93 7.32 0.91
N THR A 98 1.33 7.48 -0.36
CA THR A 98 0.94 6.55 -1.42
C THR A 98 1.60 5.19 -1.18
N ALA A 99 2.89 5.15 -0.85
CA ALA A 99 3.59 3.90 -0.56
C ALA A 99 2.95 3.14 0.62
N TYR A 100 2.58 3.85 1.68
CA TYR A 100 1.88 3.30 2.84
C TYR A 100 0.52 2.73 2.42
N ALA A 101 -0.35 3.54 1.81
CA ALA A 101 -1.69 3.11 1.38
C ALA A 101 -1.66 1.90 0.44
N PHE A 102 -0.75 1.89 -0.54
CA PHE A 102 -0.60 0.76 -1.46
C PHE A 102 -0.04 -0.49 -0.77
N SER A 103 0.85 -0.35 0.23
CA SER A 103 1.30 -1.49 1.03
C SER A 103 0.14 -2.13 1.81
N GLY A 104 -0.75 -1.31 2.38
CA GLY A 104 -1.97 -1.77 3.06
C GLY A 104 -2.95 -2.46 2.11
N ALA A 105 -3.18 -1.85 0.95
CA ALA A 105 -4.03 -2.46 -0.08
C ALA A 105 -3.47 -3.80 -0.57
N THR A 106 -2.14 -3.92 -0.68
CA THR A 106 -1.50 -5.18 -1.10
C THR A 106 -1.65 -6.28 -0.07
N ILE A 107 -1.47 -6.03 1.22
CA ILE A 107 -1.71 -7.06 2.25
C ILE A 107 -3.20 -7.41 2.31
N LEU A 108 -4.11 -6.43 2.28
CA LEU A 108 -5.55 -6.68 2.23
C LEU A 108 -5.94 -7.56 1.04
N ALA A 109 -5.43 -7.23 -0.15
CA ALA A 109 -5.65 -8.04 -1.34
C ALA A 109 -5.10 -9.46 -1.18
N MET A 110 -3.88 -9.64 -0.65
CA MET A 110 -3.29 -10.98 -0.51
C MET A 110 -3.99 -11.84 0.53
N GLU A 111 -4.50 -11.25 1.61
CA GLU A 111 -5.21 -11.97 2.66
C GLU A 111 -6.58 -12.45 2.22
N TYR A 112 -7.30 -11.70 1.38
CA TYR A 112 -8.71 -11.99 1.08
C TYR A 112 -9.00 -12.35 -0.38
N LYS A 113 -8.06 -12.22 -1.33
CA LYS A 113 -8.32 -12.48 -2.77
C LYS A 113 -8.85 -13.88 -3.08
N ASP A 114 -8.47 -14.89 -2.29
CA ASP A 114 -8.76 -16.29 -2.61
C ASP A 114 -10.23 -16.62 -2.28
N GLU A 115 -10.77 -16.09 -1.16
CA GLU A 115 -12.18 -16.25 -0.77
C GLU A 115 -13.08 -15.11 -1.29
N HIS A 116 -12.52 -13.92 -1.53
CA HIS A 116 -13.26 -12.71 -1.89
C HIS A 116 -12.58 -11.96 -3.05
N PRO A 117 -12.84 -12.35 -4.32
CA PRO A 117 -12.19 -11.76 -5.49
C PRO A 117 -12.44 -10.26 -5.69
N TRP A 118 -13.47 -9.70 -5.07
CA TRP A 118 -13.79 -8.27 -5.13
C TRP A 118 -12.85 -7.41 -4.26
N VAL A 119 -12.28 -7.98 -3.19
CA VAL A 119 -11.47 -7.24 -2.20
C VAL A 119 -10.24 -6.57 -2.83
N PRO A 120 -9.45 -7.22 -3.70
CA PRO A 120 -8.33 -6.56 -4.38
C PRO A 120 -8.74 -5.29 -5.15
N TYR A 121 -9.87 -5.31 -5.86
CA TYR A 121 -10.34 -4.15 -6.62
C TYR A 121 -10.71 -2.99 -5.69
N ALA A 122 -11.43 -3.27 -4.60
CA ALA A 122 -11.77 -2.28 -3.60
C ALA A 122 -10.51 -1.72 -2.89
N ALA A 123 -9.57 -2.60 -2.54
CA ALA A 123 -8.33 -2.25 -1.87
C ALA A 123 -7.48 -1.30 -2.72
N TYR A 124 -7.15 -1.69 -3.96
CA TYR A 124 -6.36 -0.85 -4.86
C TYR A 124 -7.13 0.39 -5.32
N GLY A 125 -8.46 0.31 -5.46
CA GLY A 125 -9.32 1.48 -5.70
C GLY A 125 -9.17 2.53 -4.61
N SER A 126 -9.31 2.12 -3.34
CA SER A 126 -9.15 3.03 -2.20
C SER A 126 -7.74 3.65 -2.11
N ALA A 127 -6.68 2.87 -2.36
CA ALA A 127 -5.32 3.38 -2.39
C ALA A 127 -5.08 4.35 -3.57
N SER A 128 -5.74 4.12 -4.71
CA SER A 128 -5.67 5.00 -5.88
C SER A 128 -6.31 6.36 -5.58
N VAL A 129 -7.42 6.40 -4.83
CA VAL A 129 -8.04 7.65 -4.36
C VAL A 129 -7.04 8.47 -3.53
N VAL A 130 -6.29 7.84 -2.62
CA VAL A 130 -5.23 8.52 -1.85
C VAL A 130 -4.17 9.11 -2.79
N GLY A 131 -3.72 8.36 -3.78
CA GLY A 131 -2.75 8.83 -4.79
C GLY A 131 -3.26 10.05 -5.58
N ILE A 132 -4.50 9.99 -6.05
CA ILE A 132 -5.16 11.09 -6.78
C ILE A 132 -5.27 12.34 -5.90
N MET A 133 -5.67 12.18 -4.63
CA MET A 133 -5.74 13.30 -3.70
C MET A 133 -4.38 13.96 -3.46
N ARG A 134 -3.29 13.19 -3.43
CA ARG A 134 -1.92 13.74 -3.28
C ARG A 134 -1.49 14.58 -4.47
N ILE A 135 -1.92 14.22 -5.68
CA ILE A 135 -1.72 15.01 -6.90
C ILE A 135 -2.58 16.28 -6.85
N ALA A 136 -3.86 16.13 -6.51
CA ALA A 136 -4.81 17.24 -6.42
C ALA A 136 -4.38 18.31 -5.39
N ASN A 137 -3.82 17.89 -4.25
CA ASN A 137 -3.36 18.77 -3.16
C ASN A 137 -2.02 19.49 -3.42
N ASN A 138 -1.43 19.40 -4.61
CA ASN A 138 -0.08 19.90 -4.90
C ASN A 138 1.06 19.26 -4.06
N ARG A 139 0.86 18.07 -3.50
CA ARG A 139 1.85 17.51 -2.55
C ARG A 139 2.95 16.74 -3.27
N HIS A 140 2.60 16.09 -4.37
CA HIS A 140 3.48 15.18 -5.11
C HIS A 140 3.20 15.25 -6.61
N TYR A 141 4.24 15.04 -7.41
CA TYR A 141 4.07 14.82 -8.86
C TYR A 141 3.47 13.43 -9.11
N VAL A 142 2.87 13.25 -10.30
CA VAL A 142 2.31 11.94 -10.71
C VAL A 142 3.36 10.84 -10.63
N SER A 143 4.60 11.12 -11.05
CA SER A 143 5.74 10.19 -10.93
C SER A 143 6.00 9.73 -9.50
N ASP A 144 5.91 10.65 -8.53
CA ASP A 144 6.21 10.38 -7.11
C ASP A 144 5.13 9.45 -6.51
N VAL A 145 3.88 9.60 -6.99
CA VAL A 145 2.73 8.77 -6.63
C VAL A 145 2.85 7.39 -7.28
N LEU A 146 3.13 7.30 -8.59
CA LEU A 146 3.30 6.03 -9.29
C LEU A 146 4.46 5.21 -8.71
N PHE A 147 5.59 5.86 -8.44
CA PHE A 147 6.72 5.20 -7.81
C PHE A 147 6.40 4.78 -6.38
N GLY A 148 5.74 5.65 -5.60
CA GLY A 148 5.26 5.31 -4.25
C GLY A 148 4.35 4.08 -4.25
N ALA A 149 3.40 4.00 -5.19
CA ALA A 149 2.51 2.86 -5.35
C ALA A 149 3.29 1.57 -5.65
N GLY A 150 4.21 1.61 -6.61
CA GLY A 150 5.09 0.49 -6.94
C GLY A 150 5.93 0.03 -5.74
N LEU A 151 6.54 0.97 -5.03
CA LEU A 151 7.36 0.70 -3.84
C LEU A 151 6.54 0.02 -2.74
N GLY A 152 5.32 0.51 -2.47
CA GLY A 152 4.41 -0.07 -1.49
C GLY A 152 4.02 -1.51 -1.82
N ILE A 153 3.60 -1.75 -3.08
CA ILE A 153 3.21 -3.09 -3.56
C ILE A 153 4.38 -4.07 -3.47
N LEU A 154 5.55 -3.68 -4.00
CA LEU A 154 6.72 -4.55 -4.05
C LEU A 154 7.23 -4.89 -2.65
N SER A 155 7.31 -3.89 -1.77
CA SER A 155 7.76 -4.09 -0.39
C SER A 155 6.85 -5.05 0.38
N MET A 156 5.54 -4.90 0.24
CA MET A 156 4.58 -5.78 0.93
C MET A 156 4.59 -7.19 0.33
N LYS A 157 4.65 -7.33 -1.01
CA LYS A 157 4.82 -8.64 -1.65
C LYS A 157 6.11 -9.33 -1.23
N LEU A 158 7.21 -8.58 -1.14
CA LEU A 158 8.50 -9.10 -0.68
C LEU A 158 8.38 -9.60 0.76
N ALA A 159 7.78 -8.82 1.66
CA ALA A 159 7.54 -9.25 3.03
C ALA A 159 6.70 -10.53 3.09
N TYR A 160 5.63 -10.59 2.32
CA TYR A 160 4.71 -11.73 2.25
C TYR A 160 5.41 -13.00 1.73
N TRP A 161 6.16 -12.93 0.64
CA TRP A 161 6.89 -14.07 0.06
C TRP A 161 8.04 -14.55 0.93
N THR A 162 8.78 -13.62 1.53
CA THR A 162 9.93 -13.97 2.40
C THR A 162 9.48 -14.44 3.78
N HIS A 163 8.24 -14.15 4.17
CA HIS A 163 7.62 -14.72 5.35
C HIS A 163 7.25 -16.17 5.06
N LYS A 164 8.23 -17.07 5.24
CA LYS A 164 7.95 -18.49 5.36
C LYS A 164 7.04 -18.63 6.57
N TYR A 165 5.75 -18.95 6.38
CA TYR A 165 4.71 -19.12 7.41
C TYR A 165 5.18 -20.03 8.56
N LYS A 166 6.00 -19.49 9.45
CA LYS A 166 6.77 -20.25 10.43
C LYS A 166 5.94 -20.54 11.67
N TRP A 167 4.88 -19.79 11.88
CA TRP A 167 3.98 -19.94 13.00
C TRP A 167 2.65 -20.51 12.50
N ASN A 168 2.12 -21.53 13.18
CA ASN A 168 0.94 -22.31 12.77
C ASN A 168 1.09 -23.15 11.49
N LYS A 169 1.93 -24.19 11.56
CA LYS A 169 1.60 -25.46 10.88
C LYS A 169 0.18 -25.87 11.28
N PRO A 170 -0.62 -26.49 10.39
CA PRO A 170 -1.95 -26.96 10.77
C PRO A 170 -1.82 -27.80 12.03
N LYS A 171 -2.69 -27.57 13.04
CA LYS A 171 -2.90 -28.60 14.06
C LYS A 171 -3.27 -29.84 13.26
N LYS A 172 -2.41 -30.85 13.25
CA LYS A 172 -2.83 -32.20 12.83
C LYS A 172 -4.07 -32.46 13.64
N GLU A 173 -5.21 -32.60 12.96
CA GLU A 173 -6.41 -33.14 13.58
C GLU A 173 -5.95 -34.45 14.24
N LYS A 174 -6.02 -34.50 15.57
CA LYS A 174 -5.82 -35.76 16.27
C LYS A 174 -6.99 -36.62 15.84
N LYS A 175 -6.83 -37.41 14.77
CA LYS A 175 -7.73 -38.52 14.50
C LYS A 175 -7.65 -39.39 15.74
N ASP A 176 -8.69 -39.37 16.56
CA ASP A 176 -8.79 -40.23 17.70
C ASP A 176 -8.83 -41.66 17.15
N PRO A 177 -7.82 -42.51 17.43
CA PRO A 177 -7.75 -43.86 16.84
C PRO A 177 -8.91 -44.76 17.29
N PHE A 178 -9.76 -44.30 18.22
CA PHE A 178 -10.87 -45.04 18.79
C PHE A 178 -12.26 -44.58 18.31
N LEU A 179 -12.37 -43.52 17.50
CA LEU A 179 -13.67 -43.04 16.98
C LEU A 179 -14.19 -43.85 15.75
N GLY A 180 -13.48 -44.90 15.34
CA GLY A 180 -13.79 -45.71 14.15
C GLY A 180 -14.16 -47.17 14.40
N VAL A 181 -14.31 -47.61 15.65
CA VAL A 181 -14.71 -49.00 15.96
C VAL A 181 -15.88 -48.97 16.93
N VAL A 182 -17.09 -48.93 16.36
CA VAL A 182 -18.30 -49.36 17.05
C VAL A 182 -18.84 -50.51 16.21
N TYR A 183 -18.82 -51.71 16.81
CA TYR A 183 -19.38 -52.94 16.24
C TYR A 183 -20.90 -52.85 16.13
#